data_AF-A0A383DS80-F1
#
_entry.id   AF-A0A383DS80-F1
#
_cell.length_a   1.000
_cell.length_b   1.000
_cell.length_c   1.000
_cell.angle_alpha   90.00
_cell.angle_beta   90.00
_cell.angle_gamma   90.00
#
_symmetry.space_group_name_H-M   'P 1'
#
loop_
_entity.id
_entity.type
_entity.pdbx_description
1 polymer ?
#
loop_
_entity_poly.entity_id
_entity_poly.type
_entity_poly.pdbx_seq_one_letter_code
_entity_poly.pdbx_strand_id
1 'polypeptide(L)'
;MELISRSAGEVSRELAQFVVESRDDLELGSHEVLAQLVRRVASFKCPTTNRELAKPVLESLKGLVGEEQLSDLKELLLGERDDGLIDSLIGCGDLQEVTPAGNHGHPVGKQLYLGAPAFLRRDNGDCLVIGIRSEGRRLLPGFEDRIEHTGHVRWFRSVDGESPASILGDLGLRELLEHEWLRRPVEVTS
;
A
#
# COMPACT_ATOMS: atom_id res chain seq x y z
N MET A 1 -35.39 -13.19 -11.74
CA MET A 1 -34.14 -12.66 -11.18
C MET A 1 -33.35 -13.85 -10.69
N GLU A 2 -32.50 -14.42 -11.55
CA GLU A 2 -31.63 -15.52 -11.13
C GLU A 2 -30.56 -14.94 -10.20
N LEU A 3 -30.56 -15.38 -8.95
CA LEU A 3 -29.48 -15.10 -8.02
C LEU A 3 -28.29 -15.94 -8.47
N ILE A 4 -27.26 -15.30 -9.02
CA ILE A 4 -25.98 -15.95 -9.30
C ILE A 4 -25.36 -16.27 -7.94
N SER A 5 -25.47 -17.52 -7.49
CA SER A 5 -24.80 -17.98 -6.29
C SER A 5 -23.31 -18.16 -6.60
N ARG A 6 -22.47 -17.36 -5.96
CA ARG A 6 -21.01 -17.52 -6.01
C ARG A 6 -20.50 -18.01 -4.66
N SER A 7 -19.52 -18.91 -4.69
CA SER A 7 -18.82 -19.33 -3.49
C SER A 7 -17.89 -18.23 -2.98
N ALA A 8 -17.62 -18.23 -1.67
CA ALA A 8 -16.64 -17.30 -1.09
C ALA A 8 -15.27 -17.42 -1.75
N GLY A 9 -14.85 -18.63 -2.14
CA GLY A 9 -13.58 -18.86 -2.84
C GLY A 9 -13.51 -18.23 -4.23
N GLU A 10 -14.61 -18.24 -4.99
CA GLU A 10 -14.67 -17.55 -6.29
C GLU A 10 -14.58 -16.02 -6.11
N VAL A 11 -15.32 -15.48 -5.15
CA VAL A 11 -15.31 -14.04 -4.87
C VAL A 11 -13.92 -13.58 -4.37
N SER A 12 -13.27 -14.37 -3.51
CA SER A 12 -11.92 -14.08 -3.03
C SER A 12 -10.88 -14.02 -4.15
N ARG A 13 -10.96 -14.95 -5.13
CA ARG A 13 -10.05 -14.96 -6.28
C ARG A 13 -10.27 -13.76 -7.19
N GLU A 14 -11.53 -13.42 -7.47
CA GLU A 14 -11.86 -12.24 -8.27
C GLU A 14 -11.44 -10.94 -7.58
N LEU A 15 -11.60 -10.87 -6.25
CA LEU A 15 -11.13 -9.72 -5.48
C LEU A 15 -9.60 -9.58 -5.56
N ALA A 16 -8.85 -10.67 -5.39
CA ALA A 16 -7.40 -10.65 -5.51
C ALA A 16 -6.95 -10.12 -6.89
N GLN A 17 -7.56 -10.63 -7.97
CA GLN A 17 -7.29 -10.20 -9.34
C GLN A 17 -7.69 -8.75 -9.61
N PHE A 18 -8.79 -8.28 -9.01
CA PHE A 18 -9.23 -6.89 -9.15
C PHE A 18 -8.31 -5.92 -8.40
N VAL A 19 -7.80 -6.33 -7.23
CA VAL A 19 -6.96 -5.49 -6.38
C VAL A 19 -5.56 -5.38 -6.97
N VAL A 20 -4.95 -6.50 -7.36
CA VAL A 20 -3.64 -6.56 -8.02
C VAL A 20 -3.86 -6.92 -9.47
N GLU A 21 -4.11 -5.88 -10.29
CA GLU A 21 -4.23 -6.03 -11.74
C GLU A 21 -2.95 -6.75 -12.27
N SER A 22 -3.11 -7.61 -13.28
CA SER A 22 -2.04 -8.42 -13.92
C SER A 22 -1.52 -9.65 -13.18
N ARG A 23 -2.11 -10.10 -12.06
CA ARG A 23 -1.74 -11.34 -11.35
C ARG A 23 -2.96 -12.21 -11.04
N ASP A 24 -2.97 -13.45 -11.51
CA ASP A 24 -4.04 -14.44 -11.27
C ASP A 24 -3.64 -15.57 -10.31
N ASP A 25 -2.37 -15.59 -9.91
CA ASP A 25 -1.76 -16.57 -8.99
C ASP A 25 -1.83 -16.14 -7.51
N LEU A 26 -2.32 -14.94 -7.22
CA LEU A 26 -2.33 -14.39 -5.88
C LEU A 26 -3.58 -14.79 -5.09
N GLU A 27 -3.35 -15.15 -3.83
CA GLU A 27 -4.41 -15.38 -2.85
C GLU A 27 -4.71 -14.12 -2.04
N LEU A 28 -5.92 -14.05 -1.47
CA LEU A 28 -6.38 -12.90 -0.69
C LEU A 28 -5.46 -12.54 0.49
N GLY A 29 -4.80 -13.54 1.09
CA GLY A 29 -3.85 -13.36 2.20
C GLY A 29 -2.42 -13.03 1.78
N SER A 30 -2.14 -12.92 0.48
CA SER A 30 -0.81 -12.51 0.01
C SER A 30 -0.48 -11.07 0.44
N HIS A 31 0.82 -10.79 0.63
CA HIS A 31 1.29 -9.45 0.96
C HIS A 31 0.90 -8.44 -0.12
N GLU A 32 0.94 -8.83 -1.39
CA GLU A 32 0.60 -8.01 -2.55
C GLU A 32 -0.84 -7.50 -2.46
N VAL A 33 -1.79 -8.42 -2.26
CA VAL A 33 -3.23 -8.11 -2.18
C VAL A 33 -3.52 -7.27 -0.94
N LEU A 34 -3.01 -7.69 0.22
CA LEU A 34 -3.25 -6.96 1.47
C LEU A 34 -2.63 -5.57 1.47
N ALA A 35 -1.42 -5.41 0.94
CA ALA A 35 -0.76 -4.11 0.82
C ALA A 35 -1.62 -3.16 -0.02
N GLN A 36 -2.18 -3.66 -1.11
CA GLN A 36 -3.01 -2.87 -2.01
C GLN A 36 -4.38 -2.52 -1.41
N LEU A 37 -4.98 -3.42 -0.64
CA LEU A 37 -6.17 -3.12 0.17
C LEU A 37 -5.88 -2.05 1.23
N VAL A 38 -4.76 -2.16 1.94
CA VAL A 38 -4.34 -1.17 2.95
C VAL A 38 -4.12 0.20 2.29
N ARG A 39 -3.40 0.26 1.16
CA ARG A 39 -3.22 1.51 0.40
C ARG A 39 -4.53 2.14 0.00
N ARG A 40 -5.48 1.31 -0.47
CA ARG A 40 -6.81 1.76 -0.87
C ARG A 40 -7.54 2.38 0.30
N VAL A 41 -7.57 1.72 1.46
CA VAL A 41 -8.19 2.27 2.67
C VAL A 41 -7.48 3.54 3.14
N ALA A 42 -6.14 3.51 3.20
CA ALA A 42 -5.33 4.65 3.65
C ALA A 42 -5.65 5.91 2.86
N SER A 43 -5.83 5.79 1.54
CA SER A 43 -6.16 6.92 0.65
C SER A 43 -7.39 7.73 1.06
N PHE A 44 -8.30 7.15 1.84
CA PHE A 44 -9.51 7.81 2.36
C PHE A 44 -9.49 8.04 3.88
N LYS A 45 -8.65 7.31 4.61
CA LYS A 45 -8.67 7.27 6.08
C LYS A 45 -7.56 8.05 6.75
N CYS A 46 -6.44 8.27 6.08
CA CYS A 46 -5.36 9.06 6.67
C CYS A 46 -5.78 10.54 6.86
N PRO A 47 -5.40 11.18 7.99
CA PRO A 47 -4.58 10.64 9.07
C PRO A 47 -5.33 9.66 10.00
N THR A 48 -4.65 8.58 10.42
CA THR A 48 -5.24 7.52 11.27
C THR A 48 -4.18 6.74 12.06
N THR A 49 -4.56 5.77 12.89
CA THR A 49 -3.62 4.85 13.57
C THR A 49 -3.53 3.49 12.87
N ASN A 50 -2.49 2.68 13.13
CA ASN A 50 -2.34 1.33 12.52
C ASN A 50 -3.61 0.47 12.71
N ARG A 51 -4.18 0.47 13.92
CA ARG A 51 -5.40 -0.31 14.24
C ARG A 51 -6.63 0.20 13.51
N GLU A 52 -6.80 1.51 13.44
CA GLU A 52 -7.93 2.12 12.74
C GLU A 52 -7.82 1.97 11.21
N LEU A 53 -6.59 1.88 10.68
CA LEU A 53 -6.33 1.56 9.28
C LEU A 53 -6.63 0.10 8.96
N ALA A 54 -6.20 -0.84 9.80
CA ALA A 54 -6.40 -2.28 9.59
C ALA A 54 -7.88 -2.70 9.70
N LYS A 55 -8.64 -2.09 10.62
CA LYS A 55 -10.04 -2.43 10.88
C LYS A 55 -10.92 -2.51 9.62
N PRO A 56 -11.07 -1.46 8.79
CA PRO A 56 -11.91 -1.52 7.59
C PRO A 56 -11.41 -2.53 6.54
N VAL A 57 -10.11 -2.86 6.50
CA VAL A 57 -9.60 -3.95 5.65
C VAL A 57 -10.18 -5.28 6.15
N LEU A 58 -10.00 -5.59 7.43
CA LEU A 58 -10.49 -6.83 8.04
C LEU A 58 -12.01 -6.97 7.95
N GLU A 59 -12.77 -5.90 8.22
CA GLU A 59 -14.23 -5.90 8.11
C GLU A 59 -14.70 -6.19 6.67
N SER A 60 -13.95 -5.73 5.66
CA SER A 60 -14.26 -6.02 4.25
C SER A 60 -14.00 -7.47 3.86
N LEU A 61 -13.10 -8.16 4.57
CA LEU A 61 -12.72 -9.55 4.28
C LEU A 61 -13.48 -10.58 5.14
N LYS A 62 -14.06 -10.17 6.27
CA LYS A 62 -14.75 -11.07 7.22
C LYS A 62 -15.82 -11.97 6.57
N GLY A 63 -16.51 -11.51 5.54
CA GLY A 63 -17.52 -12.30 4.82
C GLY A 63 -16.94 -13.31 3.81
N LEU A 64 -15.64 -13.21 3.52
CA LEU A 64 -14.94 -14.01 2.51
C LEU A 64 -14.02 -15.07 3.12
N VAL A 65 -13.64 -14.90 4.39
CA VAL A 65 -12.71 -15.77 5.11
C VAL A 65 -13.33 -16.28 6.42
N GLY A 66 -12.85 -17.42 6.92
CA GLY A 66 -13.23 -17.92 8.24
C GLY A 66 -12.61 -17.10 9.38
N GLU A 67 -13.12 -17.26 10.61
CA GLU A 67 -12.63 -16.54 11.80
C GLU A 67 -11.14 -16.81 12.10
N GLU A 68 -10.65 -18.04 11.88
CA GLU A 68 -9.23 -18.39 12.04
C GLU A 68 -8.35 -17.59 11.06
N GLN A 69 -8.69 -17.65 9.77
CA GLN A 69 -7.99 -16.90 8.74
C GLN A 69 -8.09 -15.38 8.97
N LEU A 70 -9.21 -14.87 9.48
CA LEU A 70 -9.35 -13.45 9.82
C LEU A 70 -8.37 -13.04 10.93
N SER A 71 -8.13 -13.93 11.91
CA SER A 71 -7.13 -13.72 12.96
C SER A 71 -5.71 -13.70 12.37
N ASP A 72 -5.39 -14.60 11.45
CA ASP A 72 -4.09 -14.63 10.77
C ASP A 72 -3.85 -13.36 9.95
N LEU A 73 -4.87 -12.90 9.22
CA LEU A 73 -4.82 -11.63 8.48
C LEU A 73 -4.60 -10.43 9.42
N LYS A 74 -5.21 -10.44 10.60
CA LYS A 74 -5.02 -9.40 11.59
C LYS A 74 -3.58 -9.37 12.08
N GLU A 75 -2.99 -10.53 12.40
CA GLU A 75 -1.59 -10.64 12.80
C GLU A 75 -0.66 -10.18 11.67
N LEU A 76 -0.93 -10.58 10.42
CA LEU A 76 -0.15 -10.18 9.26
C LEU A 76 -0.17 -8.66 9.01
N LEU A 77 -1.33 -8.00 9.24
CA LEU A 77 -1.47 -6.56 9.06
C LEU A 77 -0.78 -5.76 10.15
N LEU A 78 -0.93 -6.18 11.42
CA LEU A 78 -0.58 -5.38 12.59
C LEU A 78 0.70 -5.82 13.30
N GLY A 79 1.11 -7.08 13.17
CA GLY A 79 2.26 -7.65 13.87
C GLY A 79 2.22 -7.38 15.36
N GLU A 80 1.38 -8.07 16.14
CA GLU A 80 1.31 -7.78 17.59
C GLU A 80 2.63 -8.16 18.32
N ARG A 81 3.49 -8.95 17.68
CA ARG A 81 4.80 -9.39 18.21
C ARG A 81 6.03 -8.86 17.44
N ASP A 82 5.90 -8.66 16.13
CA ASP A 82 6.97 -8.25 15.20
C ASP A 82 6.44 -7.16 14.23
N ASP A 83 7.24 -6.71 13.27
CA ASP A 83 6.79 -5.72 12.27
C ASP A 83 5.67 -6.30 11.38
N GLY A 84 4.51 -5.64 11.35
CA GLY A 84 3.39 -6.01 10.49
C GLY A 84 3.52 -5.47 9.06
N LEU A 85 2.58 -5.83 8.19
CA LEU A 85 2.52 -5.29 6.84
C LEU A 85 2.38 -3.76 6.82
N ILE A 86 1.65 -3.17 7.78
CA ILE A 86 1.55 -1.71 7.91
C ILE A 86 2.93 -1.11 8.20
N ASP A 87 3.74 -1.73 9.05
CA ASP A 87 5.10 -1.27 9.34
C ASP A 87 6.02 -1.40 8.12
N SER A 88 5.84 -2.47 7.34
CA SER A 88 6.50 -2.61 6.04
C SER A 88 6.14 -1.48 5.07
N LEU A 89 4.86 -1.06 5.03
CA LEU A 89 4.41 0.07 4.21
C LEU A 89 4.93 1.42 4.71
N ILE A 90 5.19 1.57 6.01
CA ILE A 90 5.90 2.71 6.56
C ILE A 90 7.37 2.66 6.12
N GLY A 91 8.02 1.50 6.26
CA GLY A 91 9.42 1.30 5.88
C GLY A 91 9.69 1.51 4.39
N CYS A 92 8.74 1.16 3.52
CA CYS A 92 8.83 1.41 2.08
C CYS A 92 8.30 2.78 1.67
N GLY A 93 7.90 3.65 2.61
CA GLY A 93 7.45 5.03 2.40
C GLY A 93 6.11 5.19 1.68
N ASP A 94 5.26 4.17 1.68
CA ASP A 94 3.86 4.32 1.29
C ASP A 94 3.05 5.05 2.36
N LEU A 95 3.43 4.87 3.62
CA LEU A 95 2.88 5.54 4.78
C LEU A 95 3.99 6.30 5.51
N GLN A 96 3.61 7.36 6.22
CA GLN A 96 4.51 8.11 7.06
C GLN A 96 3.99 8.14 8.49
N GLU A 97 4.80 7.65 9.43
CA GLU A 97 4.50 7.75 10.85
C GLU A 97 4.95 9.13 11.37
N VAL A 98 4.02 9.84 12.00
CA VAL A 98 4.25 11.15 12.64
C VAL A 98 3.81 11.05 14.09
N THR A 99 4.70 11.39 15.00
CA THR A 99 4.35 11.57 16.43
C THR A 99 4.07 13.05 16.66
N PRO A 100 2.82 13.45 16.96
CA PRO A 100 2.49 14.85 17.20
C PRO A 100 3.29 15.41 18.38
N ALA A 101 3.94 16.56 18.19
CA ALA A 101 4.55 17.29 19.28
C ALA A 101 3.47 18.01 20.10
N GLY A 102 3.04 17.41 21.21
CA GLY A 102 2.19 18.05 22.21
C GLY A 102 0.67 18.04 21.96
N ASN A 103 -0.08 18.24 23.05
CA ASN A 103 -1.55 18.22 23.13
C ASN A 103 -2.19 19.41 22.38
N HIS A 104 -2.25 19.35 21.05
CA HIS A 104 -3.04 20.29 20.23
C HIS A 104 -4.42 19.73 19.84
N GLY A 105 -5.02 18.89 20.70
CA GLY A 105 -6.32 18.27 20.45
C GLY A 105 -6.30 17.11 19.45
N HIS A 106 -5.10 16.71 18.97
CA HIS A 106 -4.92 15.47 18.23
C HIS A 106 -4.87 14.26 19.18
N PRO A 107 -5.32 13.07 18.73
CA PRO A 107 -5.23 11.85 19.53
C PRO A 107 -3.79 11.62 20.01
N VAL A 108 -3.63 11.31 21.30
CA VAL A 108 -2.33 10.96 21.89
C VAL A 108 -1.82 9.68 21.21
N GLY A 109 -0.73 9.76 20.44
CA GLY A 109 -0.08 8.60 19.82
C GLY A 109 0.45 8.85 18.41
N LYS A 110 1.18 7.85 17.87
CA LYS A 110 1.67 7.81 16.49
C LYS A 110 0.49 7.87 15.50
N GLN A 111 0.56 8.77 14.53
CA GLN A 111 -0.41 8.93 13.46
C GLN A 111 0.24 8.57 12.12
N LEU A 112 -0.52 7.92 11.26
CA LEU A 112 -0.14 7.56 9.90
C LEU A 112 -0.69 8.58 8.91
N TYR A 113 0.20 9.14 8.12
CA TYR A 113 -0.09 9.98 6.97
C TYR A 113 0.26 9.24 5.68
N LEU A 114 -0.26 9.72 4.55
CA LEU A 114 0.12 9.19 3.24
C LEU A 114 1.56 9.59 2.91
N GLY A 115 2.37 8.62 2.50
CA GLY A 115 3.65 8.90 1.85
C GLY A 115 3.40 9.59 0.51
N ALA A 116 4.18 10.64 0.23
CA ALA A 116 4.07 11.37 -1.03
C ALA A 116 4.46 10.45 -2.21
N PRO A 117 3.64 10.36 -3.27
CA PRO A 117 3.99 9.57 -4.44
C PRO A 117 5.33 9.95 -5.06
N ALA A 118 6.20 8.96 -5.18
CA ALA A 118 7.56 9.13 -5.63
C ALA A 118 8.11 7.82 -6.19
N PHE A 119 9.30 7.85 -6.75
CA PHE A 119 9.99 6.65 -7.22
C PHE A 119 11.49 6.69 -6.97
N LEU A 120 12.10 5.52 -6.84
CA LEU A 120 13.54 5.34 -6.78
C LEU A 120 13.99 4.60 -8.04
N ARG A 121 14.93 5.17 -8.78
CA ARG A 121 15.52 4.52 -9.96
C ARG A 121 16.68 3.63 -9.56
N ARG A 122 16.73 2.43 -10.15
CA ARG A 122 17.88 1.52 -10.06
C ARG A 122 18.78 1.65 -11.29
N ASP A 123 20.01 1.19 -11.16
CA ASP A 123 21.01 1.22 -12.25
C ASP A 123 20.57 0.42 -13.50
N ASN A 124 19.72 -0.60 -13.32
CA ASN A 124 19.16 -1.38 -14.42
C ASN A 124 17.97 -0.70 -15.12
N GLY A 125 17.60 0.52 -14.71
CA GLY A 125 16.49 1.29 -15.27
C GLY A 125 15.14 1.07 -14.60
N ASP A 126 14.97 0.00 -13.80
CA ASP A 126 13.73 -0.23 -13.06
C ASP A 126 13.50 0.84 -12.02
N CYS A 127 12.23 1.10 -11.71
CA CYS A 127 11.84 2.06 -10.70
C CYS A 127 11.00 1.40 -9.60
N LEU A 128 11.42 1.55 -8.35
CA LEU A 128 10.58 1.24 -7.19
C LEU A 128 9.60 2.40 -7.00
N VAL A 129 8.29 2.12 -7.02
CA VAL A 129 7.24 3.12 -6.92
C VAL A 129 6.63 3.09 -5.51
N ILE A 130 6.55 4.25 -4.88
CA ILE A 130 6.12 4.40 -3.49
C ILE A 130 5.07 5.50 -3.34
N GLY A 131 4.50 5.60 -2.15
CA GLY A 131 3.54 6.61 -1.76
C GLY A 131 2.12 6.27 -2.20
N ILE A 132 1.17 7.06 -1.73
CA ILE A 132 -0.26 6.85 -1.95
C ILE A 132 -0.90 8.18 -2.36
N ARG A 133 -1.74 8.15 -3.40
CA ARG A 133 -2.58 9.30 -3.76
C ARG A 133 -3.84 9.29 -2.89
N SER A 134 -4.28 10.45 -2.43
CA SER A 134 -5.53 10.59 -1.66
C SER A 134 -6.78 10.32 -2.51
N GLU A 135 -7.91 10.14 -1.83
CA GLU A 135 -9.25 10.01 -2.42
C GLU A 135 -9.37 8.86 -3.42
N GLY A 136 -8.62 7.78 -3.17
CA GLY A 136 -8.62 6.60 -4.01
C GLY A 136 -8.17 6.84 -5.45
N ARG A 137 -7.43 7.92 -5.72
CA ARG A 137 -6.86 8.13 -7.06
C ARG A 137 -5.83 7.04 -7.35
N ARG A 138 -5.83 6.56 -8.60
CA ARG A 138 -4.84 5.59 -9.05
C ARG A 138 -3.44 6.21 -9.01
N LEU A 139 -2.44 5.44 -8.59
CA LEU A 139 -1.07 5.95 -8.44
C LEU A 139 -0.46 6.27 -9.81
N LEU A 140 -0.59 5.32 -10.75
CA LEU A 140 -0.07 5.40 -12.12
C LEU A 140 -1.24 5.21 -13.11
N PRO A 141 -2.10 6.22 -13.31
CA PRO A 141 -3.26 6.09 -14.17
C PRO A 141 -2.86 5.73 -15.61
N GLY A 142 -3.38 4.60 -16.11
CA GLY A 142 -3.12 4.11 -17.47
C GLY A 142 -1.88 3.22 -17.60
N PHE A 143 -1.24 2.85 -16.49
CA PHE A 143 -0.07 1.98 -16.45
C PHE A 143 -0.15 0.95 -15.32
N GLU A 144 -1.34 0.62 -14.85
CA GLU A 144 -1.57 -0.29 -13.73
C GLU A 144 -1.09 -1.71 -14.03
N ASP A 145 -1.25 -2.15 -15.28
CA ASP A 145 -0.78 -3.43 -15.82
C ASP A 145 0.74 -3.53 -15.91
N ARG A 146 1.45 -2.40 -15.83
CA ARG A 146 2.92 -2.35 -15.82
C ARG A 146 3.51 -2.40 -14.42
N ILE A 147 2.68 -2.41 -13.38
CA ILE A 147 3.16 -2.47 -12.00
C ILE A 147 3.34 -3.94 -11.60
N GLU A 148 4.59 -4.35 -11.50
CA GLU A 148 4.92 -5.64 -10.92
C GLU A 148 4.90 -5.54 -9.38
N HIS A 149 4.05 -6.35 -8.77
CA HIS A 149 3.95 -6.44 -7.32
C HIS A 149 4.82 -7.62 -6.82
N THR A 150 5.69 -7.33 -5.86
CA THR A 150 6.52 -8.34 -5.19
C THR A 150 6.47 -8.10 -3.69
N GLY A 151 5.78 -8.98 -2.95
CA GLY A 151 5.43 -8.73 -1.55
C GLY A 151 4.65 -7.42 -1.41
N HIS A 152 5.12 -6.52 -0.56
CA HIS A 152 4.50 -5.22 -0.37
C HIS A 152 5.06 -4.13 -1.29
N VAL A 153 6.02 -4.38 -2.19
CA VAL A 153 6.60 -3.33 -3.04
C VAL A 153 6.05 -3.35 -4.47
N ARG A 154 6.16 -2.22 -5.16
CA ARG A 154 5.67 -2.00 -6.53
C ARG A 154 6.82 -1.61 -7.45
N TRP A 155 7.07 -2.38 -8.49
CA TRP A 155 8.09 -2.13 -9.48
C TRP A 155 7.49 -1.68 -10.80
N PHE A 156 8.04 -0.62 -11.36
CA PHE A 156 7.82 -0.22 -12.74
C PHE A 156 9.04 -0.63 -13.55
N ARG A 157 8.90 -1.71 -14.33
CA ARG A 157 10.01 -2.33 -15.05
C ARG A 157 10.39 -1.54 -16.29
N SER A 158 11.69 -1.46 -16.52
CA SER A 158 12.23 -0.91 -17.75
C SER A 158 11.92 -1.83 -18.93
N VAL A 159 11.48 -1.24 -20.04
CA VAL A 159 11.29 -1.91 -21.32
C VAL A 159 12.22 -1.26 -22.33
N ASP A 160 12.77 -2.03 -23.26
CA ASP A 160 13.73 -1.53 -24.25
C ASP A 160 13.19 -0.31 -25.00
N GLY A 161 13.99 0.77 -25.03
CA GLY A 161 13.64 2.01 -25.70
C GLY A 161 12.79 2.98 -24.89
N GLU A 162 12.38 2.63 -23.68
CA GLU A 162 11.61 3.50 -22.78
C GLU A 162 12.46 4.06 -21.63
N SER A 163 12.03 5.19 -21.08
CA SER A 163 12.56 5.74 -19.84
C SER A 163 11.48 5.71 -18.75
N PRO A 164 11.48 4.71 -17.85
CA PRO A 164 10.58 4.66 -16.70
C PRO A 164 10.57 5.96 -15.89
N ALA A 165 11.74 6.55 -15.66
CA ALA A 165 11.85 7.81 -14.92
C ALA A 165 11.13 8.98 -15.60
N SER A 166 11.20 9.08 -16.93
CA SER A 166 10.45 10.09 -17.70
C SER A 166 8.95 9.88 -17.57
N ILE A 167 8.48 8.64 -17.76
CA ILE A 167 7.06 8.28 -17.67
C ILE A 167 6.50 8.61 -16.28
N LEU A 168 7.19 8.18 -15.22
CA LEU A 168 6.78 8.42 -13.84
C LEU A 168 6.82 9.91 -13.49
N GLY A 169 7.80 10.65 -14.02
CA GLY A 169 7.89 12.10 -13.90
C GLY A 169 6.70 12.83 -14.53
N ASP A 170 6.29 12.43 -15.74
CA ASP A 170 5.13 12.99 -16.44
C ASP A 170 3.81 12.71 -15.71
N LEU A 171 3.74 11.62 -14.93
CA LEU A 171 2.62 11.30 -14.03
C LEU A 171 2.67 12.07 -12.69
N GLY A 172 3.65 12.95 -12.52
CA GLY A 172 3.82 13.79 -11.33
C GLY A 172 4.34 13.02 -10.12
N LEU A 173 5.17 11.99 -10.32
CA LEU A 173 5.94 11.37 -9.25
C LEU A 173 7.33 12.00 -9.21
N ARG A 174 7.84 12.25 -8.01
CA ARG A 174 9.20 12.77 -7.82
C ARG A 174 10.22 11.62 -7.80
N GLU A 175 11.36 11.79 -8.46
CA GLU A 175 12.51 10.89 -8.24
C GLU A 175 13.13 11.18 -6.85
N LEU A 176 13.27 10.14 -6.05
CA LEU A 176 14.04 10.14 -4.81
C LEU A 176 15.42 9.58 -5.09
N LEU A 177 16.44 10.36 -4.76
CA LEU A 177 17.81 9.88 -4.78
C LEU A 177 18.03 8.97 -3.55
N GLU A 178 18.90 7.97 -3.68
CA GLU A 178 19.17 7.01 -2.61
C GLU A 178 19.53 7.68 -1.27
N HIS A 179 20.34 8.74 -1.33
CA HIS A 179 20.72 9.49 -0.13
C HIS A 179 19.57 10.31 0.49
N GLU A 180 18.54 10.66 -0.28
CA GLU A 180 17.32 11.27 0.24
C GLU A 180 16.43 10.21 0.90
N TRP A 181 16.38 9.02 0.31
CA TRP A 181 15.61 7.88 0.82
C TRP A 181 16.11 7.37 2.16
N LEU A 182 17.43 7.22 2.28
CA LEU A 182 18.08 6.74 3.51
C LEU A 182 18.23 7.84 4.57
N ARG A 183 17.79 9.07 4.26
CA ARG A 183 17.89 10.20 5.18
C ARG A 183 16.84 10.05 6.27
N ARG A 184 17.27 10.18 7.53
CA ARG A 184 16.33 10.29 8.64
C ARG A 184 15.43 11.52 8.45
N PRO A 185 14.13 11.42 8.76
CA PRO A 185 13.25 12.59 8.79
C PRO A 185 13.85 13.70 9.64
N VAL A 186 13.78 14.94 9.15
CA VAL A 186 14.21 16.11 9.91
C VAL A 186 13.21 16.35 11.03
N GLU A 187 13.68 16.52 12.27
CA GLU A 187 12.81 16.96 13.37
C GLU A 187 12.23 18.33 13.01
N VAL A 188 10.90 18.39 12.89
CA VAL A 188 10.21 19.66 12.71
C VAL A 188 10.14 20.32 14.09
N THR A 189 11.10 21.20 14.38
CA THR A 189 11.04 22.08 15.54
C THR A 189 10.08 23.24 15.23
N SER A 190 8.94 23.27 15.93
CA SER A 190 8.01 24.41 15.93
C SER A 190 8.61 25.66 16.57
#